data_AF-A0A975GCQ9-F1
#
_entry.id   AF-A0A975GCQ9-F1
#
_cell.length_a   1.000
_cell.length_b   1.000
_cell.length_c   1.000
_cell.angle_alpha   90.00
_cell.angle_beta   90.00
_cell.angle_gamma   90.00
#
_symmetry.space_group_name_H-M   'P 1'
#
loop_
_entity.id
_entity.type
_entity.pdbx_description
1 polymer ?
#
loop_
_entity_poly.entity_id
_entity_poly.type
_entity_poly.pdbx_seq_one_letter_code
_entity_poly.pdbx_strand_id
1 'polypeptide(L)'
;MNESTISDKKNKRQKGIASLVARSKKVCNSFLKNEYTYSDAEAVRELGLDSELIARLIEDYIQQIMRAIVSFEELLYELQSAKDAKKELDYTEFRDLAHKNLGVARNLRIKDAEMLLEELMKKDDLEYLFSCTEALYACTIVLNPECAYDALALIEVKSSF
;
A
#
# COMPACT_ATOMS: atom_id res chain seq x y z
N MET A 1 11.92 -34.22 -5.79
CA MET A 1 10.92 -33.16 -6.06
C MET A 1 10.93 -32.92 -7.57
N ASN A 2 9.80 -33.13 -8.27
CA ASN A 2 9.73 -33.10 -9.74
C ASN A 2 9.73 -31.67 -10.30
N GLU A 3 10.45 -31.46 -11.41
CA GLU A 3 10.53 -30.19 -12.15
C GLU A 3 9.16 -29.69 -12.64
N SER A 4 8.25 -30.60 -12.98
CA SER A 4 6.86 -30.29 -13.34
C SER A 4 6.11 -29.56 -12.21
N THR A 5 6.30 -29.97 -10.95
CA THR A 5 5.62 -29.35 -9.80
C THR A 5 6.15 -27.95 -9.47
N ILE A 6 7.42 -27.68 -9.79
CA ILE A 6 8.04 -26.35 -9.63
C ILE A 6 7.54 -25.39 -10.72
N SER A 7 7.45 -25.86 -11.96
CA SER A 7 6.93 -25.10 -13.10
C SER A 7 5.46 -24.69 -12.89
N ASP A 8 4.63 -25.60 -12.40
CA ASP A 8 3.20 -25.33 -12.15
C ASP A 8 2.97 -24.29 -11.04
N LYS A 9 3.78 -24.35 -9.96
CA LYS A 9 3.72 -23.35 -8.87
C LYS A 9 4.15 -21.96 -9.35
N LYS A 10 5.22 -21.87 -10.15
CA LYS A 10 5.71 -20.61 -10.71
C LYS A 10 4.68 -19.96 -11.64
N ASN A 11 4.05 -20.76 -12.50
CA ASN A 11 2.97 -20.31 -13.38
C ASN A 11 1.73 -19.83 -12.61
N LYS A 12 1.35 -20.51 -11.52
CA LYS A 12 0.24 -20.08 -10.66
C LYS A 12 0.54 -18.73 -10.00
N ARG A 13 1.75 -18.54 -9.46
CA ARG A 13 2.17 -17.29 -8.82
C ARG A 13 2.14 -16.12 -9.82
N GLN A 14 2.73 -16.29 -11.00
CA GLN A 14 2.74 -15.25 -12.04
C GLN A 14 1.32 -14.85 -12.49
N LYS A 15 0.41 -15.81 -12.65
CA LYS A 15 -1.00 -15.53 -12.95
C LYS A 15 -1.68 -14.76 -11.82
N GLY A 16 -1.39 -15.11 -10.56
CA GLY A 16 -1.89 -14.40 -9.38
C GLY A 16 -1.46 -12.94 -9.35
N ILE A 17 -0.16 -12.70 -9.54
CA ILE A 17 0.43 -11.35 -9.60
C ILE A 17 -0.18 -10.55 -10.74
N ALA A 18 -0.25 -11.11 -11.96
CA ALA A 18 -0.81 -10.42 -13.12
C ALA A 18 -2.29 -10.01 -12.89
N SER A 19 -3.10 -10.90 -12.31
CA SER A 19 -4.49 -10.61 -11.95
C SER A 19 -4.62 -9.52 -10.88
N LEU A 20 -3.73 -9.54 -9.88
CA LEU A 20 -3.67 -8.53 -8.83
C LEU A 20 -3.33 -7.15 -9.43
N VAL A 21 -2.27 -7.06 -10.23
CA VAL A 21 -1.85 -5.83 -10.92
C VAL A 21 -2.96 -5.28 -11.81
N ALA A 22 -3.62 -6.13 -12.59
CA ALA A 22 -4.69 -5.69 -13.50
C ALA A 22 -5.87 -5.05 -12.77
N ARG A 23 -6.20 -5.55 -11.56
CA ARG A 23 -7.23 -4.94 -10.70
C ARG A 23 -6.74 -3.65 -10.08
N SER A 24 -5.54 -3.64 -9.51
CA SER A 24 -4.95 -2.46 -8.87
C SER A 24 -4.80 -1.28 -9.83
N LYS A 25 -4.36 -1.53 -11.07
CA LYS A 25 -4.28 -0.46 -12.09
C LYS A 25 -5.62 0.20 -12.37
N LYS A 26 -6.74 -0.54 -12.32
CA LYS A 26 -8.08 0.05 -12.50
C LYS A 26 -8.42 0.99 -11.36
N VAL A 27 -8.15 0.59 -10.11
CA VAL A 27 -8.37 1.41 -8.91
C VAL A 27 -7.50 2.67 -8.95
N CYS A 28 -6.19 2.51 -9.22
CA CYS A 28 -5.26 3.62 -9.39
C CYS A 28 -5.79 4.62 -10.43
N ASN A 29 -6.19 4.15 -11.62
CA ASN A 29 -6.66 5.03 -12.69
C ASN A 29 -7.99 5.73 -12.37
N SER A 30 -8.86 5.12 -11.55
CA SER A 30 -10.11 5.76 -11.13
C SER A 30 -9.90 6.84 -10.07
N PHE A 31 -8.88 6.69 -9.22
CA PHE A 31 -8.64 7.57 -8.09
C PHE A 31 -7.60 8.65 -8.41
N LEU A 32 -6.50 8.24 -9.05
CA LEU A 32 -5.39 9.08 -9.45
C LEU A 32 -5.59 9.50 -10.90
N LYS A 33 -5.75 10.81 -11.13
CA LYS A 33 -5.90 11.37 -12.48
C LYS A 33 -4.57 11.55 -13.21
N ASN A 34 -3.46 11.10 -12.63
CA ASN A 34 -2.11 11.31 -13.15
C ASN A 34 -1.52 10.02 -13.68
N GLU A 35 -0.81 10.11 -14.82
CA GLU A 35 0.01 9.02 -15.39
C GLU A 35 1.34 8.84 -14.64
N TYR A 36 1.36 9.09 -13.33
CA TYR A 36 2.59 8.99 -12.55
C TYR A 36 3.07 7.53 -12.54
N THR A 37 4.33 7.34 -12.90
CA THR A 37 5.03 6.07 -12.75
C THR A 37 6.28 6.35 -11.95
N TYR A 38 6.43 5.64 -10.83
CA TYR A 38 7.59 5.80 -9.97
C TYR A 38 8.90 5.52 -10.71
N SER A 39 9.90 6.37 -10.49
CA SER A 39 11.29 6.14 -10.89
C SER A 39 12.18 6.44 -9.69
N ASP A 40 13.10 5.52 -9.41
CA ASP A 40 14.09 5.65 -8.33
C ASP A 40 15.12 6.76 -8.59
N ALA A 41 15.25 7.25 -9.83
CA ALA A 41 16.25 8.24 -10.21
C ALA A 41 16.20 9.53 -9.39
N GLU A 42 14.99 9.99 -9.02
CA GLU A 42 14.81 11.16 -8.15
C GLU A 42 15.35 10.89 -6.75
N ALA A 43 14.99 9.74 -6.16
CA ALA A 43 15.45 9.32 -4.85
C ALA A 43 16.96 9.06 -4.81
N VAL A 44 17.52 8.37 -5.81
CA VAL A 44 18.97 8.14 -5.98
C VAL A 44 19.74 9.46 -5.97
N ARG A 45 19.30 10.42 -6.80
CA ARG A 45 19.97 11.72 -6.94
C ARG A 45 19.90 12.53 -5.65
N GLU A 46 18.76 12.56 -4.98
CA GLU A 46 18.53 13.44 -3.83
C GLU A 46 19.03 12.86 -2.51
N LEU A 47 18.99 11.53 -2.36
CA LEU A 47 19.48 10.85 -1.16
C LEU A 47 20.98 10.50 -1.27
N GLY A 48 21.56 10.57 -2.47
CA GLY A 48 22.96 10.19 -2.69
C GLY A 48 23.22 8.70 -2.46
N LEU A 49 22.20 7.86 -2.68
CA LEU A 49 22.25 6.42 -2.51
C LEU A 49 22.26 5.73 -3.87
N ASP A 50 22.86 4.55 -3.96
CA ASP A 50 22.75 3.73 -5.18
C ASP A 50 21.35 3.14 -5.36
N SER A 51 21.01 2.79 -6.60
CA SER A 51 19.70 2.22 -6.96
C SER A 51 19.40 0.90 -6.23
N GLU A 52 20.41 0.09 -5.89
CA GLU A 52 20.20 -1.19 -5.21
C GLU A 52 19.72 -0.96 -3.77
N LEU A 53 20.30 0.02 -3.08
CA LEU A 53 19.84 0.43 -1.76
C LEU A 53 18.45 1.07 -1.82
N ILE A 54 18.16 1.91 -2.82
CA ILE A 54 16.81 2.47 -3.00
C ILE A 54 15.78 1.36 -3.25
N ALA A 55 16.10 0.36 -4.09
CA ALA A 55 15.22 -0.78 -4.34
C ALA A 55 14.90 -1.55 -3.04
N ARG A 56 15.91 -1.80 -2.19
CA ARG A 56 15.69 -2.44 -0.88
C ARG A 56 14.82 -1.60 0.06
N LEU A 57 15.04 -0.28 0.09
CA LEU A 57 14.21 0.62 0.89
C LEU A 57 12.75 0.65 0.40
N ILE A 58 12.52 0.53 -0.90
CA ILE A 58 11.18 0.39 -1.48
C ILE A 58 10.54 -0.93 -1.04
N GLU A 59 11.28 -2.04 -1.06
CA GLU A 59 10.79 -3.33 -0.57
C GLU A 59 10.40 -3.25 0.92
N ASP A 60 11.25 -2.66 1.76
CA ASP A 60 10.95 -2.43 3.18
C ASP A 60 9.72 -1.54 3.37
N TYR A 61 9.60 -0.47 2.59
CA TYR A 61 8.42 0.40 2.59
C TYR A 61 7.16 -0.37 2.21
N ILE A 62 7.20 -1.21 1.18
CA ILE A 62 6.06 -2.03 0.76
C ILE A 62 5.63 -2.96 1.89
N GLN A 63 6.59 -3.65 2.54
CA GLN A 63 6.27 -4.51 3.68
C GLN A 63 5.64 -3.73 4.83
N GLN A 64 6.12 -2.51 5.11
CA GLN A 64 5.57 -1.63 6.14
C GLN A 64 4.17 -1.14 5.79
N ILE A 65 3.97 -0.55 4.60
CA ILE A 65 2.70 0.08 4.22
C ILE A 65 1.59 -0.95 4.05
N MET A 66 1.91 -2.17 3.59
CA MET A 66 0.93 -3.27 3.51
C MET A 66 0.39 -3.67 4.88
N ARG A 67 1.24 -3.65 5.91
CA ARG A 67 0.78 -3.85 7.30
C ARG A 67 -0.02 -2.67 7.81
N ALA A 68 0.41 -1.45 7.49
CA ALA A 68 -0.32 -0.25 7.86
C ALA A 68 -1.71 -0.18 7.21
N ILE A 69 -1.89 -0.67 5.98
CA ILE A 69 -3.17 -0.76 5.29
C ILE A 69 -4.17 -1.62 6.07
N VAL A 70 -3.73 -2.78 6.57
CA VAL A 70 -4.59 -3.61 7.44
C VAL A 70 -5.04 -2.82 8.67
N SER A 71 -4.10 -2.13 9.34
CA SER A 71 -4.44 -1.30 10.50
C SER A 71 -5.31 -0.08 10.14
N PHE A 72 -5.17 0.51 8.96
CA PHE A 72 -6.07 1.57 8.49
C PHE A 72 -7.49 1.05 8.33
N GLU A 73 -7.66 -0.13 7.73
CA GLU A 73 -8.98 -0.76 7.59
C GLU A 73 -9.62 -1.02 8.95
N GLU A 74 -8.88 -1.62 9.88
CA GLU A 74 -9.34 -1.88 11.27
C GLU A 74 -9.82 -0.57 11.94
N LEU A 75 -8.99 0.47 11.92
CA LEU A 75 -9.32 1.78 12.50
C LEU A 75 -10.53 2.44 11.82
N LEU A 76 -10.68 2.30 10.50
CA LEU A 76 -11.84 2.83 9.78
C LEU A 76 -13.13 2.09 10.15
N TYR A 77 -13.07 0.78 10.37
CA TYR A 77 -14.22 0.02 10.87
C TYR A 77 -14.59 0.40 12.30
N GLU A 78 -13.60 0.68 13.16
CA GLU A 78 -13.84 1.19 14.51
C GLU A 78 -14.52 2.58 14.48
N LEU A 79 -14.01 3.50 13.64
CA LEU A 79 -14.61 4.81 13.42
C LEU A 79 -16.04 4.71 12.88
N GLN A 80 -16.28 3.82 11.90
CA GLN A 80 -17.61 3.59 11.36
C GLN A 80 -18.57 3.04 12.43
N SER A 81 -18.11 2.10 13.24
CA SER A 81 -18.88 1.55 14.37
C SER A 81 -19.22 2.62 15.41
N ALA A 82 -18.27 3.51 15.73
CA ALA A 82 -18.48 4.64 16.62
C ALA A 82 -19.51 5.63 16.04
N LYS A 83 -19.43 5.92 14.73
CA LYS A 83 -20.38 6.79 14.00
C LYS A 83 -21.79 6.23 14.07
N ASP A 84 -21.96 4.94 13.82
CA ASP A 84 -23.26 4.27 13.87
C ASP A 84 -23.83 4.24 15.29
N ALA A 85 -22.97 4.11 16.29
CA ALA A 85 -23.31 4.24 17.71
C ALA A 85 -23.50 5.70 18.17
N LYS A 86 -23.40 6.69 17.27
CA LYS A 86 -23.49 8.14 17.56
C LYS A 86 -22.52 8.62 18.63
N LYS A 87 -21.32 8.02 18.69
CA LYS A 87 -20.22 8.45 19.54
C LYS A 87 -19.39 9.52 18.82
N GLU A 88 -18.63 10.28 19.61
CA GLU A 88 -17.58 11.14 19.07
C GLU A 88 -16.53 10.29 18.34
N LEU A 89 -16.07 10.79 17.20
CA LEU A 89 -15.09 10.10 16.36
C LEU A 89 -13.69 10.60 16.69
N ASP A 90 -12.81 9.69 17.10
CA ASP A 90 -11.42 10.00 17.38
C ASP A 90 -10.52 9.47 16.26
N TYR A 91 -9.99 10.38 15.46
CA TYR A 91 -9.11 10.08 14.33
C TYR A 91 -7.63 10.08 14.72
N THR A 92 -7.27 10.23 15.99
CA THR A 92 -5.89 10.45 16.42
C THR A 92 -4.96 9.32 15.98
N GLU A 93 -5.29 8.08 16.31
CA GLU A 93 -4.46 6.92 15.95
C GLU A 93 -4.36 6.73 14.43
N PHE A 94 -5.48 6.95 13.72
CA PHE A 94 -5.55 6.88 12.26
C PHE A 94 -4.63 7.91 11.59
N ARG A 95 -4.68 9.17 12.05
CA ARG A 95 -3.86 10.26 11.50
C ARG A 95 -2.38 10.09 11.86
N ASP A 96 -2.07 9.57 13.05
CA ASP A 96 -0.70 9.26 13.45
C ASP A 96 -0.09 8.16 12.58
N LEU A 97 -0.86 7.13 12.23
CA LEU A 97 -0.43 6.08 11.32
C LEU A 97 -0.18 6.64 9.91
N ALA A 98 -1.07 7.51 9.41
CA ALA A 98 -0.89 8.19 8.13
C ALA A 98 0.35 9.09 8.11
N HIS A 99 0.57 9.86 9.17
CA HIS A 99 1.73 10.76 9.29
C HIS A 99 3.07 10.00 9.26
N LYS A 100 3.17 8.89 10.00
CA LYS A 100 4.38 8.04 10.02
C LYS A 100 4.72 7.52 8.62
N ASN A 101 3.72 6.98 7.92
CA ASN A 101 3.92 6.44 6.58
C ASN A 101 4.15 7.53 5.53
N LEU A 102 3.56 8.72 5.70
CA LEU A 102 3.79 9.87 4.83
C LEU A 102 5.25 10.31 4.85
N GLY A 103 5.89 10.28 6.03
CA GLY A 103 7.32 10.57 6.14
C GLY A 103 8.19 9.62 5.32
N VAL A 104 7.89 8.32 5.34
CA VAL A 104 8.64 7.32 4.56
C VAL A 104 8.39 7.48 3.06
N ALA A 105 7.12 7.64 2.65
CA ALA A 105 6.76 7.85 1.25
C ALA A 105 7.46 9.09 0.67
N ARG A 106 7.47 10.20 1.42
CA ARG A 106 8.21 11.42 1.05
C ARG A 106 9.69 11.16 0.90
N ASN A 107 10.33 10.48 1.85
CA ASN A 107 11.76 10.18 1.77
C ASN A 107 12.12 9.40 0.49
N LEU A 108 11.25 8.48 0.07
CA LEU A 108 11.44 7.67 -1.14
C LEU A 108 10.87 8.30 -2.41
N ARG A 109 10.23 9.48 -2.32
CA ARG A 109 9.57 10.21 -3.42
C ARG A 109 8.43 9.42 -4.09
N ILE A 110 7.64 8.69 -3.29
CA ILE A 110 6.53 7.86 -3.79
C ILE A 110 5.26 8.73 -3.85
N LYS A 111 5.17 9.58 -4.88
CA LYS A 111 4.18 10.67 -4.98
C LYS A 111 2.71 10.23 -4.85
N ASP A 112 2.35 9.08 -5.41
CA ASP A 112 0.98 8.55 -5.27
C ASP A 112 0.63 8.26 -3.81
N ALA A 113 1.56 7.61 -3.09
CA ALA A 113 1.37 7.32 -1.68
C ALA A 113 1.38 8.60 -0.84
N GLU A 114 2.26 9.56 -1.15
CA GLU A 114 2.28 10.87 -0.48
C GLU A 114 0.92 11.56 -0.56
N MET A 115 0.34 11.65 -1.75
CA MET A 115 -0.97 12.28 -1.96
C MET A 115 -2.07 11.57 -1.17
N LEU A 116 -2.12 10.24 -1.24
CA LEU A 116 -3.14 9.46 -0.53
C LEU A 116 -3.00 9.58 0.99
N LEU A 117 -1.79 9.50 1.52
CA LEU A 117 -1.53 9.64 2.95
C LEU A 117 -1.83 11.05 3.47
N GLU A 118 -1.65 12.09 2.64
CA GLU A 118 -2.10 13.44 2.97
C GLU A 118 -3.62 13.55 3.06
N GLU A 119 -4.36 12.90 2.17
CA GLU A 119 -5.82 12.84 2.23
C GLU A 119 -6.28 12.10 3.49
N LEU A 120 -5.66 10.95 3.80
CA LEU A 120 -5.94 10.19 5.04
C LEU A 120 -5.69 11.03 6.30
N MET A 121 -4.70 11.91 6.31
CA MET A 121 -4.43 12.79 7.46
C MET A 121 -5.46 13.92 7.64
N LYS A 122 -6.07 14.41 6.56
CA LYS A 122 -6.78 15.71 6.55
C LYS A 122 -8.30 15.58 6.45
N LYS A 123 -8.83 14.45 6.00
CA LYS A 123 -10.26 14.26 5.75
C LYS A 123 -10.93 13.45 6.85
N ASP A 124 -12.23 13.67 7.02
CA ASP A 124 -13.06 13.00 8.02
C ASP A 124 -14.18 12.16 7.39
N ASP A 125 -14.40 12.29 6.09
CA ASP A 125 -15.38 11.50 5.35
C ASP A 125 -14.93 10.04 5.27
N LEU A 126 -15.58 9.15 6.04
CA LEU A 126 -15.20 7.75 6.14
C LEU A 126 -15.26 7.01 4.80
N GLU A 127 -16.25 7.29 3.94
CA GLU A 127 -16.38 6.62 2.63
C GLU A 127 -15.21 7.02 1.72
N TYR A 128 -14.85 8.31 1.75
CA TYR A 128 -13.67 8.80 1.05
C TYR A 128 -12.37 8.20 1.61
N LEU A 129 -12.25 8.08 2.94
CA LEU A 129 -11.08 7.49 3.58
C LEU A 129 -10.91 6.00 3.26
N PHE A 130 -12.00 5.23 3.21
CA PHE A 130 -11.97 3.85 2.71
C PHE A 130 -11.46 3.79 1.27
N SER A 131 -11.94 4.70 0.41
CA SER A 131 -11.50 4.78 -0.99
C SER A 131 -10.02 5.15 -1.11
N CYS A 132 -9.52 6.07 -0.28
CA CYS A 132 -8.09 6.40 -0.20
C CYS A 132 -7.23 5.20 0.23
N THR A 133 -7.68 4.44 1.23
CA THR A 133 -6.97 3.24 1.71
C THR A 133 -6.92 2.16 0.63
N GLU A 134 -8.02 1.92 -0.09
CA GLU A 134 -8.07 0.99 -1.23
C GLU A 134 -7.12 1.45 -2.36
N ALA A 135 -7.11 2.74 -2.66
CA ALA A 135 -6.20 3.30 -3.66
C ALA A 135 -4.73 3.16 -3.22
N LEU A 136 -4.42 3.35 -1.93
CA LEU A 136 -3.06 3.21 -1.39
C LEU A 136 -2.56 1.77 -1.51
N TYR A 137 -3.43 0.81 -1.20
CA TYR A 137 -3.19 -0.61 -1.44
C TYR A 137 -2.91 -0.92 -2.90
N ALA A 138 -3.76 -0.42 -3.81
CA ALA A 138 -3.59 -0.61 -5.24
C ALA A 138 -2.25 -0.03 -5.74
N CYS A 139 -1.89 1.17 -5.32
CA CYS A 139 -0.63 1.82 -5.69
C CYS A 139 0.58 1.04 -5.19
N THR A 140 0.51 0.49 -3.98
CA THR A 140 1.57 -0.34 -3.39
C THR A 140 1.82 -1.60 -4.23
N ILE A 141 0.76 -2.25 -4.71
CA ILE A 141 0.87 -3.39 -5.63
C ILE A 141 1.51 -2.98 -6.95
N VAL A 142 1.12 -1.83 -7.51
CA VAL A 142 1.67 -1.38 -8.80
C VAL A 142 3.15 -1.01 -8.67
N LEU A 143 3.57 -0.48 -7.51
CA LEU A 143 4.94 -0.07 -7.24
C LEU A 143 5.95 -1.22 -7.35
N ASN A 144 5.67 -2.35 -6.69
CA ASN A 144 6.43 -3.59 -6.88
C ASN A 144 5.51 -4.80 -6.67
N PRO A 145 4.96 -5.37 -7.76
CA PRO A 145 3.95 -6.43 -7.67
C PRO A 145 4.43 -7.70 -6.99
N GLU A 146 5.70 -8.04 -7.20
CA GLU A 146 6.32 -9.25 -6.67
C GLU A 146 6.46 -9.14 -5.15
N CYS A 147 7.05 -8.04 -4.67
CA CYS A 147 7.21 -7.79 -3.24
C CYS A 147 5.86 -7.65 -2.53
N ALA A 148 4.89 -6.93 -3.12
CA ALA A 148 3.57 -6.75 -2.55
C ALA A 148 2.79 -8.08 -2.45
N TYR A 149 2.89 -8.94 -3.46
CA TYR A 149 2.27 -10.26 -3.44
C TYR A 149 2.84 -11.15 -2.33
N ASP A 150 4.15 -11.13 -2.13
CA ASP A 150 4.79 -11.90 -1.07
C ASP A 150 4.46 -11.31 0.31
N ALA A 151 4.35 -9.98 0.44
CA ALA A 151 3.87 -9.31 1.65
C ALA A 151 2.46 -9.77 2.05
N LEU A 152 1.54 -9.82 1.07
CA LEU A 152 0.17 -10.29 1.27
C LEU A 152 0.12 -11.73 1.79
N ALA A 153 0.84 -12.63 1.15
CA ALA A 153 0.88 -14.03 1.56
C ALA A 153 1.37 -14.18 3.02
N LEU A 154 2.33 -13.35 3.45
CA LEU A 154 2.81 -13.36 4.83
C LEU A 154 1.77 -12.81 5.83
N ILE A 155 1.02 -11.79 5.44
CA ILE A 155 -0.06 -11.22 6.27
C ILE A 155 -1.18 -12.27 6.44
N GLU A 156 -1.65 -12.88 5.34
CA GLU A 156 -2.72 -13.90 5.36
C GLU A 156 -2.35 -15.09 6.27
N VAL A 157 -1.10 -15.55 6.21
CA VAL A 157 -0.61 -16.63 7.07
C VAL A 157 -0.67 -16.21 8.55
N LYS A 158 -0.28 -14.98 8.88
CA LYS A 158 -0.27 -14.51 10.28
C LYS A 158 -1.68 -14.28 10.84
N SER A 159 -2.63 -13.86 10.02
CA SER A 159 -4.03 -13.68 10.43
C SER A 159 -4.79 -15.01 10.61
N SER A 160 -4.19 -16.13 10.18
CA SER A 160 -4.77 -17.48 10.30
C SER A 160 -4.34 -18.23 11.56
N PHE A 161 -3.58 -17.60 12.46
CA PHE A 161 -3.14 -18.14 13.76
C PHE A 161 -3.73 -17.33 14.91
#